data_AF-A0ABD5PKA9-F1
#
_entry.id   AF-A0ABD5PKA9-F1
#
_cell.length_a   1.000
_cell.length_b   1.000
_cell.length_c   1.000
_cell.angle_alpha   90.00
_cell.angle_beta   90.00
_cell.angle_gamma   90.00
#
_symmetry.space_group_name_H-M   'P 1'
#
loop_
_entity.id
_entity.type
_entity.pdbx_description
1 polymer ?
#
loop_
_entity_poly.entity_id
_entity_poly.type
_entity_poly.pdbx_seq_one_letter_code
_entity_poly.pdbx_strand_id
1 'polypeptide(L)'
;MTREHLTDAAESLRTAAEAASDNAADRLESQADQFETLADADRGPDHGKLARHEHVLTEIADEEGGNVADHVDTALDSVRAYRETVEGV
;
A
#
# COMPACT_ATOMS: atom_id res chain seq x y z
N MET A 1 -8.72 11.47 8.09
CA MET A 1 -9.67 10.61 7.35
C MET A 1 -9.08 10.14 6.03
N THR A 2 -9.06 10.92 4.94
CA THR A 2 -8.54 10.40 3.65
C THR A 2 -7.05 10.02 3.74
N ARG A 3 -6.21 10.92 4.26
CA ARG A 3 -4.77 10.65 4.45
C ARG A 3 -4.49 9.52 5.45
N GLU A 4 -5.41 9.23 6.38
CA GLU A 4 -5.25 8.11 7.32
C GLU A 4 -5.27 6.78 6.57
N HIS A 5 -6.08 6.63 5.51
CA HIS A 5 -6.07 5.41 4.71
C HIS A 5 -4.71 5.11 4.04
N LEU A 6 -3.96 6.14 3.67
CA LEU A 6 -2.60 5.95 3.12
C LEU A 6 -1.60 5.59 4.23
N THR A 7 -1.76 6.17 5.43
CA THR A 7 -0.99 5.77 6.61
C THR A 7 -1.30 4.33 7.04
N ASP A 8 -2.57 3.94 7.10
CA ASP A 8 -3.02 2.58 7.43
C ASP A 8 -2.48 1.56 6.43
N ALA A 9 -2.44 1.92 5.15
CA ALA A 9 -1.81 1.11 4.12
C ALA A 9 -0.30 0.95 4.39
N ALA A 10 0.41 2.04 4.69
CA ALA A 10 1.83 1.98 5.03
C ALA A 10 2.11 1.10 6.26
N GLU A 11 1.32 1.22 7.32
CA GLU A 11 1.45 0.38 8.53
C GLU A 11 1.21 -1.10 8.21
N SER A 12 0.17 -1.42 7.46
CA SER A 12 -0.13 -2.80 7.04
C SER A 12 1.01 -3.39 6.22
N LEU A 13 1.63 -2.61 5.34
CA LEU A 13 2.78 -3.04 4.53
C LEU A 13 4.04 -3.28 5.38
N ARG A 14 4.24 -2.54 6.47
CA ARG A 14 5.33 -2.82 7.41
C ARG A 14 5.13 -4.13 8.14
N THR A 15 3.89 -4.40 8.59
CA THR A 15 3.57 -5.71 9.18
C THR A 15 3.74 -6.85 8.17
N ALA A 16 3.39 -6.62 6.89
CA ALA A 16 3.66 -7.57 5.83
C ALA A 16 5.17 -7.82 5.66
N ALA A 17 6.00 -6.77 5.70
CA ALA A 17 7.46 -6.87 5.57
C ALA A 17 8.08 -7.71 6.69
N GLU A 18 7.59 -7.58 7.93
CA GLU A 18 8.05 -8.39 9.07
C GLU A 18 7.81 -9.90 8.89
N ALA A 19 6.83 -10.28 8.08
CA ALA A 19 6.46 -11.67 7.79
C ALA A 19 7.04 -12.21 6.47
N ALA A 20 7.66 -11.36 5.65
CA ALA A 20 8.11 -11.68 4.30
C ALA A 20 9.56 -12.18 4.25
N SER A 21 9.94 -12.75 3.11
CA SER A 21 11.34 -13.02 2.77
C SER A 21 12.14 -11.72 2.65
N ASP A 22 13.47 -11.74 2.87
CA ASP A 22 14.31 -10.52 2.85
C ASP A 22 14.12 -9.67 1.57
N ASN A 23 13.95 -10.31 0.40
CA ASN A 23 13.73 -9.59 -0.85
C ASN A 23 12.37 -8.88 -0.89
N ALA A 24 11.32 -9.57 -0.45
CA ALA A 24 9.98 -9.02 -0.42
C ALA A 24 9.82 -7.98 0.71
N ALA A 25 10.49 -8.18 1.84
CA ALA A 25 10.52 -7.24 2.96
C ALA A 25 11.04 -5.86 2.52
N ASP A 26 12.21 -5.80 1.87
CA ASP A 26 12.78 -4.54 1.35
C ASP A 26 11.83 -3.83 0.36
N ARG A 27 11.14 -4.62 -0.48
CA ARG A 27 10.16 -4.10 -1.45
C ARG A 27 8.92 -3.54 -0.74
N LEU A 28 8.41 -4.23 0.28
CA LEU A 28 7.25 -3.83 1.06
C LEU A 28 7.54 -2.57 1.90
N GLU A 29 8.72 -2.51 2.54
CA GLU A 29 9.19 -1.30 3.24
C GLU A 29 9.26 -0.11 2.28
N SER A 30 9.83 -0.32 1.09
CA SER A 30 9.90 0.72 0.06
C SER A 30 8.52 1.20 -0.42
N GLN A 31 7.50 0.32 -0.43
CA GLN A 31 6.13 0.75 -0.73
C GLN A 31 5.51 1.50 0.46
N ALA A 32 5.73 1.04 1.69
CA ALA A 32 5.24 1.70 2.90
C ALA A 32 5.72 3.15 2.98
N ASP A 33 7.02 3.39 2.77
CA ASP A 33 7.60 4.74 2.79
C ASP A 33 7.03 5.66 1.69
N GLN A 34 6.72 5.09 0.53
CA GLN A 34 6.04 5.84 -0.54
C GLN A 34 4.61 6.21 -0.15
N PHE A 35 3.87 5.33 0.52
CA PHE A 35 2.53 5.64 1.01
C PHE A 35 2.53 6.69 2.11
N GLU A 36 3.50 6.67 3.03
CA GLU A 36 3.66 7.76 4.01
C GLU A 36 3.98 9.09 3.35
N THR A 37 4.90 9.09 2.39
CA THR A 37 5.23 10.30 1.63
C THR A 37 3.99 10.86 0.91
N LEU A 38 3.13 9.98 0.40
CA LEU A 38 1.86 10.37 -0.23
C LEU A 38 0.82 10.87 0.78
N ALA A 39 0.79 10.30 1.99
CA ALA A 39 -0.08 10.74 3.07
C ALA A 39 0.28 12.18 3.52
N ASP A 40 1.57 12.48 3.62
CA ASP A 40 2.09 13.78 4.05
C ASP A 40 2.11 14.85 2.94
N ALA A 41 2.00 14.44 1.67
CA ALA A 41 2.05 15.36 0.54
C ALA A 41 0.88 16.37 0.56
N ASP A 42 1.21 17.63 0.23
CA ASP A 42 0.23 18.71 0.09
C ASP A 42 -0.90 18.37 -0.91
N ARG A 43 -0.57 17.60 -1.94
CA ARG A 43 -1.51 17.07 -2.94
C ARG A 43 -1.47 15.55 -2.94
N GLY A 44 -2.65 14.94 -2.82
CA GLY A 44 -2.82 13.50 -2.86
C GLY A 44 -2.45 12.87 -4.21
N PRO A 45 -2.10 11.57 -4.23
CA PRO A 45 -1.83 10.84 -5.47
C PRO A 45 -3.09 10.75 -6.35
N ASP A 46 -2.87 10.75 -7.67
CA ASP A 46 -3.94 10.45 -8.63
C ASP A 46 -4.20 8.93 -8.73
N HIS A 47 -5.31 8.57 -9.37
CA HIS A 47 -5.69 7.17 -9.57
C HIS A 47 -4.65 6.34 -10.33
N GLY A 48 -3.93 6.94 -11.29
CA GLY A 48 -2.92 6.24 -12.08
C GLY A 48 -1.70 5.86 -11.25
N LYS A 49 -1.25 6.78 -10.39
CA LYS A 49 -0.16 6.52 -9.44
C LYS A 49 -0.55 5.41 -8.47
N LEU A 50 -1.77 5.47 -7.89
CA LEU A 50 -2.25 4.44 -6.97
C LEU A 50 -2.38 3.07 -7.63
N ALA A 51 -2.92 2.99 -8.86
CA ALA A 51 -3.04 1.73 -9.59
C ALA A 51 -1.67 1.06 -9.82
N ARG A 52 -0.60 1.85 -10.00
CA ARG A 52 0.76 1.29 -10.13
C ARG A 52 1.25 0.67 -8.82
N HIS A 53 0.99 1.33 -7.68
CA HIS A 53 1.33 0.77 -6.37
C HIS A 53 0.53 -0.50 -6.09
N GLU A 54 -0.79 -0.47 -6.32
CA GLU A 54 -1.66 -1.64 -6.16
C GLU A 54 -1.15 -2.84 -6.97
N HIS A 55 -0.76 -2.63 -8.22
CA HIS A 55 -0.23 -3.71 -9.06
C HIS A 55 1.04 -4.34 -8.47
N VAL A 56 1.99 -3.53 -8.02
CA VAL A 56 3.23 -4.01 -7.39
C VAL A 56 2.92 -4.80 -6.11
N LEU A 57 1.96 -4.32 -5.32
CA LEU A 57 1.54 -4.99 -4.09
C LEU A 57 0.91 -6.36 -4.39
N THR A 58 0.02 -6.45 -5.39
CA THR A 58 -0.54 -7.74 -5.83
C THR A 58 0.56 -8.71 -6.28
N GLU A 59 1.56 -8.25 -7.03
CA GLU A 59 2.68 -9.11 -7.43
C GLU A 59 3.47 -9.66 -6.22
N ILE A 60 3.70 -8.83 -5.19
CA ILE A 60 4.38 -9.28 -3.96
C ILE A 60 3.52 -10.28 -3.19
N ALA A 61 2.21 -10.03 -3.08
CA ALA A 61 1.28 -10.93 -2.41
C ALA A 61 1.20 -12.30 -3.10
N ASP A 62 1.18 -12.32 -4.43
CA ASP A 62 1.19 -13.55 -5.24
C ASP A 62 2.51 -14.33 -5.08
N GLU A 63 3.63 -13.63 -4.92
CA GLU A 63 4.97 -14.22 -4.72
C GLU A 63 5.14 -14.84 -3.33
N GLU A 64 4.77 -14.12 -2.27
CA GLU A 64 5.00 -14.54 -0.88
C GLU A 64 3.85 -15.37 -0.29
N GLY A 65 2.60 -15.02 -0.62
CA GLY A 65 1.40 -15.69 -0.10
C GLY A 65 1.23 -15.57 1.43
N GLY A 66 0.34 -16.40 1.97
CA GLY A 66 0.14 -16.55 3.43
C GLY A 66 -0.13 -15.22 4.14
N ASN A 67 0.49 -15.03 5.31
CA ASN A 67 0.30 -13.83 6.14
C ASN A 67 0.72 -12.55 5.40
N VAL A 68 1.71 -12.62 4.50
CA VAL A 68 2.13 -11.45 3.71
C VAL A 68 1.00 -11.02 2.81
N ALA A 69 0.37 -11.95 2.09
CA ALA A 69 -0.77 -11.66 1.24
C ALA A 69 -1.95 -11.07 2.03
N ASP A 70 -2.27 -11.61 3.22
CA ASP A 70 -3.36 -11.10 4.06
C ASP A 70 -3.14 -9.63 4.49
N HIS A 71 -1.90 -9.28 4.86
CA HIS A 71 -1.55 -7.91 5.23
C HIS A 71 -1.50 -6.98 4.02
N VAL A 72 -1.04 -7.46 2.87
CA VAL A 72 -1.06 -6.70 1.62
C VAL A 72 -2.49 -6.43 1.15
N ASP A 73 -3.40 -7.40 1.25
CA ASP A 73 -4.82 -7.22 0.94
C ASP A 73 -5.46 -6.17 1.85
N THR A 74 -5.11 -6.17 3.13
CA THR A 74 -5.54 -5.12 4.07
C THR A 74 -5.04 -3.74 3.63
N ALA A 75 -3.78 -3.63 3.19
CA ALA A 75 -3.25 -2.38 2.65
C ALA A 75 -3.98 -1.94 1.38
N LEU A 76 -4.27 -2.88 0.46
CA LEU A 76 -5.00 -2.62 -0.78
C LEU A 76 -6.42 -2.11 -0.52
N ASP A 77 -7.11 -2.64 0.49
CA ASP A 77 -8.44 -2.16 0.89
C ASP A 77 -8.39 -0.73 1.42
N SER A 78 -7.39 -0.38 2.21
CA SER A 78 -7.16 1.00 2.64
C SER A 78 -6.90 1.93 1.44
N VAL A 79 -6.09 1.50 0.47
CA VAL A 79 -5.85 2.29 -0.75
C VAL A 79 -7.12 2.47 -1.57
N ARG A 80 -7.97 1.45 -1.68
CA ARG A 80 -9.27 1.55 -2.35
C ARG A 80 -10.20 2.53 -1.63
N ALA A 81 -10.26 2.47 -0.31
CA ALA A 81 -11.02 3.42 0.50
C ALA A 81 -10.53 4.86 0.27
N TYR A 82 -9.22 5.08 0.17
CA TYR A 82 -8.67 6.37 -0.24
C TYR A 82 -9.17 6.81 -1.62
N ARG A 83 -9.08 5.92 -2.62
CA ARG A 83 -9.48 6.22 -4.01
C ARG A 83 -10.93 6.65 -4.12
N GLU A 84 -11.83 6.05 -3.35
CA GLU A 84 -13.25 6.44 -3.33
C GLU A 84 -13.47 7.91 -2.89
N THR A 85 -12.51 8.48 -2.16
CA THR A 85 -12.56 9.88 -1.71
C THR A 85 -11.94 10.86 -2.72
N VAL A 86 -11.23 10.35 -3.74
CA VAL A 86 -10.66 11.17 -4.82
C VAL A 86 -11.74 11.35 -5.88
N GLU A 87 -12.22 12.59 -6.03
CA GLU A 87 -13.21 12.93 -7.06
C GLU A 87 -12.59 12.83 -8.47
N GLY A 88 -13.16 11.99 -9.34
CA GLY A 88 -12.88 12.00 -10.77
C GLY A 88 -12.64 10.61 -11.40
N VAL A 89 -13.68 10.09 -12.05
CA VAL A 89 -13.57 9.15 -13.18
C VAL A 89 -13.90 9.85 -14.48
#